data_AF-A0A945MJN7-F1
#
_entry.id   AF-A0A945MJN7-F1
#
_cell.length_a   1.000
_cell.length_b   1.000
_cell.length_c   1.000
_cell.angle_alpha   90.00
_cell.angle_beta   90.00
_cell.angle_gamma   90.00
#
_symmetry.space_group_name_H-M   'P 1'
#
loop_
_entity.id
_entity.type
_entity.pdbx_description
1 polymer ?
#
loop_
_entity_poly.entity_id
_entity_poly.type
_entity_poly.pdbx_seq_one_letter_code
_entity_poly.pdbx_strand_id
1 'polypeptide(L)'
;MLVNPLGHQVLDEGGAPIVIPENITAPIIDGAGVVRVRDEATGEDTVIATIQIVDFPELYDKNAMAQTPYQNPLRKSKDGLFIPHPATSQVPADEVEIVQGFLEESNVEPVLEMVRMIDTFRSYEAEQRAIQVQDSTLERAVNDLGRVS
;
A
#
# COMPACT_ATOMS: atom_id res chain seq x y z
N MET A 1 17.92 0.38 18.87
CA MET A 1 17.62 0.79 17.48
C MET A 1 16.12 0.90 17.30
N LEU A 2 15.63 1.84 16.49
CA LEU A 2 14.22 1.96 16.15
C LEU A 2 13.89 1.01 14.98
N VAL A 3 13.01 0.05 15.23
CA VAL A 3 12.57 -0.93 14.25
C VAL A 3 11.05 -1.02 14.23
N ASN A 4 10.49 -1.39 13.08
CA ASN A 4 9.07 -1.73 12.99
C ASN A 4 8.80 -3.14 13.57
N PRO A 5 7.53 -3.57 13.72
CA PRO A 5 7.18 -4.90 14.22
C PRO A 5 7.73 -6.08 13.39
N LEU A 6 8.12 -5.83 12.13
CA LEU A 6 8.73 -6.80 11.23
C LEU A 6 10.27 -6.84 11.35
N GLY A 7 10.87 -5.99 12.18
CA GLY A 7 12.31 -5.90 12.39
C GLY A 7 13.06 -5.04 11.37
N HIS A 8 12.36 -4.35 10.46
CA HIS A 8 12.99 -3.40 9.54
C HIS A 8 13.36 -2.11 10.26
N GLN A 9 14.54 -1.60 9.93
CA GLN A 9 15.09 -0.40 10.54
C GLN A 9 14.41 0.85 9.99
N VAL A 10 14.15 1.81 10.88
CA VAL A 10 13.69 3.14 10.50
C VAL A 10 14.91 4.01 10.23
N LEU A 11 14.91 4.71 9.09
CA LEU A 11 16.03 5.52 8.63
C LEU A 11 15.81 7.00 8.95
N ASP A 12 16.91 7.70 9.23
CA ASP A 12 16.96 9.14 9.29
C ASP A 12 17.07 9.78 7.89
N GLU A 13 16.97 11.10 7.81
CA GLU A 13 17.11 11.85 6.55
C GLU A 13 18.43 11.59 5.79
N GLY A 14 19.48 11.15 6.49
CA GLY A 14 20.76 10.76 5.92
C GLY A 14 20.81 9.31 5.40
N GLY A 15 19.72 8.55 5.56
CA GLY A 15 19.63 7.13 5.23
C GLY A 15 20.29 6.21 6.25
N ALA A 16 20.68 6.72 7.42
CA ALA A 16 21.27 5.93 8.50
C ALA A 16 20.18 5.41 9.46
N PRO A 17 20.35 4.21 10.05
CA PRO A 17 19.38 3.69 11.02
C PRO A 17 19.32 4.54 12.31
N ILE A 18 18.11 4.80 12.80
CA ILE A 18 17.92 5.54 14.06
C ILE A 18 18.24 4.64 15.25
N VAL A 19 19.24 5.02 16.05
CA VAL A 19 19.67 4.26 17.23
C VAL A 19 19.15 4.89 18.51
N ILE A 20 18.25 4.17 19.19
CA ILE A 20 17.73 4.49 20.52
C ILE A 20 18.72 3.95 21.59
N PRO A 21 19.28 4.80 22.48
CA PRO A 21 20.11 4.39 23.61
C PRO A 21 19.37 3.48 24.62
N GLU A 22 20.10 2.79 25.49
CA GLU A 22 19.53 1.75 26.38
C GLU A 22 18.95 2.28 27.72
N ASN A 23 19.20 3.54 28.10
CA ASN A 23 18.87 4.12 29.43
C ASN A 23 17.78 5.20 29.40
N ILE A 24 16.75 5.02 28.58
CA ILE A 24 15.81 6.09 28.26
C ILE A 24 14.37 5.61 28.19
N THR A 25 13.45 6.53 28.48
CA THR A 25 12.01 6.31 28.29
C THR A 25 11.68 6.20 26.80
N ALA A 26 10.50 5.64 26.49
CA ALA A 26 10.00 5.50 25.12
C ALA A 26 10.17 6.79 24.28
N PRO A 27 10.57 6.67 23.01
CA PRO A 27 10.83 7.83 22.16
C PRO A 27 9.54 8.62 21.92
N ILE A 28 9.67 9.95 21.92
CA ILE A 28 8.63 10.90 21.58
C ILE A 28 8.91 11.36 20.15
N ILE A 29 7.92 11.23 19.26
CA ILE A 29 8.04 11.63 17.86
C ILE A 29 7.06 12.78 17.63
N ASP A 30 7.58 13.93 17.20
CA ASP A 30 6.72 15.09 16.91
C ASP A 30 6.14 15.05 15.49
N GLY A 31 5.29 16.03 15.18
CA GLY A 31 4.64 16.16 13.87
C GLY A 31 5.60 16.27 12.69
N ALA A 32 6.80 16.81 12.91
CA ALA A 32 7.83 16.91 11.87
C ALA A 32 8.67 15.62 11.75
N GLY A 33 8.37 14.59 12.54
CA GLY A 33 9.13 13.34 12.58
C GLY A 33 10.45 13.42 13.34
N VAL A 34 10.66 14.47 14.15
CA VAL A 34 11.83 14.58 15.02
C VAL A 34 11.66 13.60 16.18
N VAL A 35 12.62 12.69 16.29
CA VAL A 35 12.70 11.70 17.36
C VAL A 35 13.43 12.30 18.54
N ARG A 36 12.69 12.48 19.62
CA ARG A 36 13.18 12.95 20.91
C ARG A 36 13.14 11.84 21.93
N VAL A 37 14.05 11.94 22.88
CA VAL A 37 14.20 10.99 23.95
C VAL A 37 14.38 11.73 25.25
N ARG A 38 13.65 11.29 26.26
CA ARG A 38 13.80 11.80 27.63
C ARG A 38 14.84 10.98 28.38
N ASP A 39 15.87 11.66 28.87
CA ASP A 39 16.84 11.08 29.78
C ASP A 39 16.19 10.87 31.17
N GLU A 40 16.26 9.64 31.71
CA GLU A 40 15.66 9.30 33.00
C GLU A 40 16.35 9.95 34.20
N ALA A 41 17.64 10.30 34.07
CA ALA A 41 18.43 10.88 35.14
C ALA A 41 18.27 12.40 35.24
N THR A 42 18.16 13.10 34.11
CA THR A 42 18.06 14.57 34.06
C THR A 42 16.65 15.09 33.78
N GLY A 43 15.78 14.26 33.19
CA GLY A 43 14.45 14.66 32.74
C GLY A 43 14.47 15.58 31.50
N GLU A 44 15.61 15.71 30.83
CA GLU A 44 15.79 16.54 29.64
C GLU A 44 15.45 15.77 28.36
N ASP A 45 14.79 16.46 27.41
CA ASP A 45 14.48 15.91 26.10
C ASP A 45 15.63 16.21 25.13
N THR A 46 16.26 15.17 24.61
CA THR A 46 17.34 15.26 23.63
C THR A 46 16.84 14.83 22.25
N VAL A 47 17.25 15.55 21.20
CA VAL A 47 16.95 15.18 19.81
C VAL A 47 18.00 14.17 19.35
N ILE A 48 17.54 13.04 18.82
CA ILE A 48 18.43 11.97 18.33
C ILE A 48 18.50 11.96 16.81
N ALA A 49 17.36 12.08 16.13
CA ALA A 49 17.27 12.01 14.67
C ALA A 49 15.95 12.59 14.18
N THR A 50 15.84 12.79 12.87
CA THR A 50 14.57 13.07 12.17
C THR A 50 14.28 11.91 11.24
N ILE A 51 13.07 11.35 11.29
CA ILE A 51 12.64 10.25 10.44
C ILE A 51 12.58 10.74 8.99
N GLN A 52 13.15 9.95 8.07
CA GLN A 52 13.01 10.24 6.65
C GLN A 52 11.61 9.89 6.17
N ILE A 53 10.91 10.89 5.65
CA ILE A 53 9.62 10.73 4.96
C ILE A 53 9.86 11.05 3.49
N VAL A 54 9.52 10.10 2.62
CA VAL A 54 9.71 10.23 1.17
C VAL A 54 8.38 10.23 0.44
N ASP A 55 8.31 10.99 -0.63
CA ASP A 55 7.22 11.03 -1.58
C ASP A 55 7.69 10.58 -2.98
N PHE A 56 6.74 10.17 -3.80
CA PHE A 56 6.92 9.60 -5.12
C PHE A 56 6.04 10.37 -6.12
N PRO A 57 6.57 11.45 -6.74
CA PRO A 57 5.82 12.30 -7.66
C PRO A 57 5.21 11.54 -8.85
N GLU A 58 5.83 10.42 -9.26
CA GLU A 58 5.34 9.53 -10.31
C GLU A 58 3.97 8.91 -9.99
N LEU A 59 3.47 9.00 -8.75
CA LEU A 59 2.14 8.54 -8.39
C LEU A 59 1.01 9.50 -8.82
N TYR A 60 1.31 10.80 -8.98
CA TYR A 60 0.27 11.82 -9.20
C TYR A 60 0.64 12.94 -10.18
N ASP A 61 1.93 13.22 -10.40
CA ASP A 61 2.39 14.22 -11.38
C ASP A 61 2.54 13.60 -12.77
N LYS A 62 1.71 14.05 -13.71
CA LYS A 62 1.73 13.64 -15.11
C LYS A 62 3.10 13.83 -15.78
N ASN A 63 3.86 14.85 -15.38
CA ASN A 63 5.18 15.12 -15.95
C ASN A 63 6.23 14.13 -15.43
N ALA A 64 6.15 13.75 -14.16
CA ALA A 64 7.00 12.71 -13.58
C ALA A 64 6.63 11.34 -14.17
N MET A 65 5.34 11.02 -14.27
CA MET A 65 4.82 9.80 -14.91
C MET A 65 5.30 9.63 -16.36
N ALA A 66 5.42 10.72 -17.11
CA ALA A 66 5.86 10.69 -18.51
C ALA A 66 7.34 10.29 -18.67
N GLN A 67 8.16 10.46 -17.63
CA GLN A 67 9.59 10.12 -17.65
C GLN A 67 9.85 8.62 -17.41
N THR A 68 8.93 7.94 -16.74
CA THR A 68 8.97 6.49 -16.45
C THR A 68 7.75 5.77 -17.05
N PRO A 69 7.52 5.86 -18.37
CA PRO A 69 6.34 5.28 -18.98
C PRO A 69 6.37 3.75 -18.84
N TYR A 70 5.21 3.17 -18.55
CA TYR A 70 4.94 1.73 -18.50
C TYR A 70 5.47 0.95 -17.28
N GLN A 71 5.86 1.62 -16.20
CA GLN A 71 6.25 0.95 -14.95
C GLN A 71 5.46 1.51 -13.77
N ASN A 72 4.97 0.63 -12.91
CA ASN A 72 4.36 1.05 -11.66
C ASN A 72 5.50 1.49 -10.72
N PRO A 73 5.54 2.76 -10.27
CA PRO A 73 6.66 3.28 -9.47
C PRO A 73 6.85 2.50 -8.16
N LEU A 74 5.77 1.98 -7.59
CA LEU A 74 5.80 1.20 -6.36
C LEU A 74 5.26 -0.20 -6.56
N ARG A 75 5.96 -1.18 -6.00
CA ARG A 75 5.49 -2.56 -5.90
C ARG A 75 5.18 -2.90 -4.45
N LYS A 76 3.95 -3.35 -4.19
CA LYS A 76 3.55 -3.85 -2.88
C LYS A 76 4.22 -5.18 -2.57
N SER A 77 4.86 -5.28 -1.41
CA SER A 77 5.41 -6.51 -0.83
C SER A 77 4.33 -7.29 -0.07
N LYS A 78 4.64 -8.53 0.32
CA LYS A 78 3.73 -9.39 1.09
C LYS A 78 3.40 -8.82 2.48
N ASP A 79 4.34 -8.09 3.06
CA ASP A 79 4.24 -7.58 4.44
C ASP A 79 3.61 -6.19 4.51
N GLY A 80 2.92 -5.75 3.45
CA GLY A 80 2.27 -4.44 3.37
C GLY A 80 3.20 -3.28 3.00
N LEU A 81 4.52 -3.51 2.96
CA LEU A 81 5.52 -2.51 2.56
C LEU A 81 5.49 -2.26 1.06
N PHE A 82 5.96 -1.09 0.65
CA PHE A 82 6.16 -0.74 -0.75
C PHE A 82 7.64 -0.70 -1.09
N ILE A 83 8.01 -1.27 -2.23
CA ILE A 83 9.36 -1.27 -2.76
C ILE A 83 9.35 -0.43 -4.03
N PRO A 84 10.13 0.65 -4.11
CA PRO A 84 10.24 1.43 -5.32
C PRO A 84 10.91 0.63 -6.43
N HIS A 85 10.41 0.77 -7.66
CA HIS A 85 11.04 0.15 -8.82
C HIS A 85 12.37 0.85 -9.13
N PRO A 86 13.41 0.15 -9.64
CA PRO A 86 14.66 0.79 -10.03
C PRO A 86 14.40 1.94 -10.99
N ALA A 87 14.97 3.12 -10.68
CA ALA A 87 14.76 4.41 -11.35
C ALA A 87 13.50 5.21 -10.99
N THR A 88 12.72 4.79 -9.98
CA THR A 88 11.69 5.66 -9.38
C THR A 88 12.37 6.75 -8.55
N SER A 89 12.00 8.01 -8.77
CA SER A 89 12.52 9.13 -7.97
C SER A 89 11.95 9.09 -6.56
N GLN A 90 12.80 9.37 -5.58
CA GLN A 90 12.41 9.59 -4.19
C GLN A 90 12.74 11.02 -3.85
N VAL A 91 11.73 11.79 -3.45
CA VAL A 91 11.90 13.16 -2.97
C VAL A 91 11.50 13.23 -1.49
N PRO A 92 12.06 14.16 -0.70
CA PRO A 92 11.51 14.46 0.62
C PRO A 92 10.04 14.82 0.51
N ALA A 93 9.21 14.28 1.40
CA ALA A 93 7.79 14.60 1.43
C ALA A 93 7.58 16.01 1.99
N ASP A 94 6.80 16.82 1.28
CA ASP A 94 6.34 18.14 1.74
C ASP A 94 4.95 18.00 2.41
N GLU A 95 4.63 18.90 3.34
CA GLU A 95 3.29 18.99 3.97
C GLU A 95 2.79 17.71 4.68
N VAL A 96 3.71 16.95 5.30
CA VAL A 96 3.40 15.76 6.10
C VAL A 96 3.46 16.05 7.60
N GLU A 97 2.53 15.45 8.35
CA GLU A 97 2.52 15.48 9.82
C GLU A 97 2.45 14.06 10.38
N ILE A 98 3.36 13.73 11.29
CA ILE A 98 3.35 12.47 12.03
C ILE A 98 2.52 12.60 13.31
N VAL A 99 1.50 11.76 13.45
CA VAL A 99 0.67 11.71 14.67
C VAL A 99 1.00 10.45 15.46
N GLN A 100 1.79 10.59 16.51
CA GLN A 100 2.17 9.46 17.37
C GLN A 100 0.96 8.89 18.11
N GLY A 101 0.88 7.55 18.19
CA GLY A 101 -0.18 6.84 18.89
C GLY A 101 -1.43 6.54 18.05
N PHE A 102 -1.43 6.95 16.78
CA PHE A 102 -2.47 6.63 15.82
C PHE A 102 -1.97 5.60 14.80
N LEU A 103 -2.91 4.88 14.19
CA LEU A 103 -2.65 3.93 13.12
C LEU A 103 -3.51 4.34 11.92
N GLU A 104 -2.89 4.42 10.74
CA GLU A 104 -3.60 4.69 9.49
C GLU A 104 -4.49 3.49 9.11
N GLU A 105 -5.76 3.76 8.82
CA GLU A 105 -6.74 2.73 8.43
C GLU A 105 -6.85 2.64 6.90
N SER A 106 -7.43 1.54 6.40
CA SER A 106 -7.68 1.39 4.97
C SER A 106 -8.75 2.36 4.48
N ASN A 107 -8.50 3.01 3.35
CA ASN A 107 -9.51 3.73 2.55
C ASN A 107 -10.45 2.75 1.80
N VAL A 108 -10.97 1.73 2.46
CA VAL A 108 -11.88 0.76 1.84
C VAL A 108 -13.12 0.61 2.68
N GLU A 109 -14.29 0.77 2.06
CA GLU A 109 -15.58 0.51 2.69
C GLU A 109 -16.05 -0.93 2.39
N PRO A 110 -16.07 -1.84 3.39
CA PRO A 110 -16.35 -3.25 3.15
C PRO A 110 -17.74 -3.52 2.56
N VAL A 111 -18.74 -2.72 2.93
CA VAL A 111 -20.12 -2.88 2.47
C VAL A 111 -20.22 -2.61 0.97
N LEU A 112 -19.62 -1.52 0.48
CA LEU A 112 -19.59 -1.22 -0.94
C LEU A 112 -18.82 -2.27 -1.73
N GLU A 113 -17.72 -2.80 -1.17
CA GLU A 113 -16.94 -3.84 -1.82
C GLU A 113 -17.70 -5.17 -1.93
N MET A 114 -18.47 -5.53 -0.91
CA MET A 114 -19.34 -6.71 -0.96
C MET A 114 -20.43 -6.57 -2.02
N VAL A 115 -21.02 -5.39 -2.19
CA VAL A 115 -22.00 -5.14 -3.26
C VAL A 115 -21.35 -5.32 -4.64
N ARG A 116 -20.16 -4.77 -4.87
CA ARG A 116 -19.39 -4.98 -6.11
C ARG A 116 -19.11 -6.46 -6.37
N MET A 117 -18.78 -7.23 -5.33
CA MET A 117 -18.60 -8.68 -5.44
C MET A 117 -19.90 -9.40 -5.84
N ILE A 118 -21.05 -9.04 -5.25
CA ILE A 118 -22.36 -9.62 -5.58
C ILE A 118 -22.73 -9.32 -7.03
N ASP A 119 -22.53 -8.09 -7.49
CA ASP A 119 -22.83 -7.70 -8.89
C ASP A 119 -21.95 -8.45 -9.89
N THR A 120 -20.67 -8.64 -9.56
CA THR A 120 -19.74 -9.45 -10.35
C THR A 120 -20.17 -10.91 -10.38
N PHE A 121 -20.57 -11.47 -9.24
CA PHE A 121 -21.08 -12.84 -9.13
C PHE A 121 -22.35 -13.06 -9.95
N ARG A 122 -23.30 -12.12 -9.91
CA ARG A 122 -24.54 -12.17 -10.70
C ARG A 122 -24.27 -12.08 -12.20
N SER A 123 -23.32 -11.22 -12.61
CA SER A 123 -22.90 -11.13 -14.01
C SER A 123 -22.31 -12.46 -14.49
N TYR A 124 -21.44 -13.06 -13.69
CA TYR A 124 -20.86 -14.38 -14.00
C TYR A 124 -21.93 -15.48 -14.07
N GLU A 125 -22.91 -15.49 -13.15
CA GLU A 125 -24.02 -16.45 -13.18
C GLU A 125 -24.88 -16.28 -14.46
N ALA A 126 -25.15 -15.05 -14.87
CA ALA A 126 -25.88 -14.77 -16.10
C ALA A 126 -25.12 -15.25 -17.34
N GLU A 127 -23.80 -15.01 -17.41
CA GLU A 127 -22.93 -15.50 -18.47
C GLU A 127 -22.91 -17.03 -18.54
N GLN A 128 -22.79 -17.71 -17.40
CA GLN A 128 -22.85 -19.17 -17.34
C GLN A 128 -24.19 -19.73 -17.85
N ARG A 129 -25.32 -19.12 -17.46
CA ARG A 129 -26.64 -19.52 -17.96
C ARG A 129 -26.77 -19.29 -19.47
N ALA A 130 -26.23 -18.19 -19.98
CA ALA A 130 -26.25 -17.91 -21.41
C ALA A 130 -25.49 -18.99 -22.21
N ILE A 131 -24.32 -19.43 -21.71
CA ILE A 131 -23.54 -20.53 -22.32
C ILE A 131 -24.35 -21.82 -22.33
N GLN A 132 -24.98 -22.20 -21.20
CA GLN A 132 -25.81 -23.41 -21.14
C GLN A 132 -26.98 -23.38 -22.14
N VAL A 133 -27.61 -22.21 -22.30
CA VAL A 133 -28.68 -22.03 -23.29
C VAL A 133 -28.14 -22.18 -24.71
N GLN A 134 -26.97 -21.62 -25.02
CA GLN A 134 -26.31 -21.79 -26.31
C GLN A 134 -25.99 -23.26 -26.60
N ASP A 135 -25.39 -23.97 -25.63
CA ASP A 135 -25.06 -25.40 -25.76
C ASP A 135 -26.30 -26.26 -25.98
N SER A 136 -27.37 -26.02 -25.22
CA SER A 136 -28.64 -26.75 -25.40
C SER A 136 -29.29 -26.48 -26.76
N THR A 137 -29.09 -25.27 -27.31
CA THR A 137 -29.59 -24.90 -28.64
C THR A 137 -28.79 -25.62 -29.73
N LEU A 138 -27.46 -25.69 -29.58
CA LEU A 138 -26.58 -26.43 -30.48
C LEU A 138 -26.88 -27.93 -30.45
N GLU A 139 -27.06 -28.53 -29.27
CA GLU A 139 -27.40 -29.95 -29.11
C GLU A 139 -28.69 -30.30 -29.85
N ARG A 140 -29.73 -29.46 -29.70
CA ARG A 140 -30.99 -29.63 -30.43
C ARG A 140 -30.79 -29.50 -31.94
N ALA A 141 -30.08 -28.47 -32.40
CA ALA A 141 -29.84 -28.27 -33.83
C ALA A 141 -29.11 -29.48 -34.46
N VAL A 142 -28.09 -30.02 -33.79
CA VAL A 142 -27.32 -31.18 -34.27
C VAL A 142 -28.18 -32.45 -34.31
N ASN A 143 -28.92 -32.74 -33.24
CA ASN A 143 -29.72 -33.96 -33.15
C ASN A 143 -30.97 -33.93 -34.04
N ASP A 144 -31.62 -32.78 -34.17
CA ASP A 144 -32.87 -32.65 -34.91
C ASP A 144 -32.64 -32.47 -36.42
N LEU A 145 -31.60 -31.74 -36.88
CA LEU A 145 -31.26 -31.71 -38.31
C LEU A 145 -30.56 -33.00 -38.79
N GLY A 146 -29.72 -33.63 -37.94
CA GLY A 146 -28.99 -34.84 -38.32
C GLY A 146 -29.88 -36.06 -38.57
N ARG A 147 -31.14 -36.05 -38.11
CA ARG A 147 -32.10 -37.14 -38.27
C ARG A 147 -32.93 -37.08 -39.57
N VAL A 148 -32.83 -35.99 -40.33
CA VAL A 148 -33.61 -35.77 -41.58
C VAL A 148 -32.76 -36.02 -42.84
N SER A 149 -31.66 -36.77 -42.74
CA SER A 149 -30.86 -37.27 -43.88
C SER A 149 -30.66 -38.77 -43.81
#